data_AF-A0A6F8T4X9-F1
#
_entry.id   AF-A0A6F8T4X9-F1
#
_cell.length_a   1.000
_cell.length_b   1.000
_cell.length_c   1.000
_cell.angle_alpha   90.00
_cell.angle_beta   90.00
_cell.angle_gamma   90.00
#
_symmetry.space_group_name_H-M   'P 1'
#
loop_
_entity.id
_entity.type
_entity.pdbx_description
1 polymer ?
#
loop_
_entity_poly.entity_id
_entity_poly.type
_entity_poly.pdbx_seq_one_letter_code
_entity_poly.pdbx_strand_id
1 'polypeptide(L)'
;MYNEIVEDCFFLPQHVGIIDLASPLTVHFRSSQNNLSATRIDLYLQCTKRSLISKARFRAIGNPYVIAALEWLCRQSQGRELDSVMSITYQTLIKELEIPTHQYPVALQVEDVYKEVLTLMKKKLEDYKS
;
A
#
# COMPACT_ATOMS: atom_id res chain seq x y z
N MET A 1 -10.88 -7.47 19.07
CA MET A 1 -9.66 -6.93 19.70
C MET A 1 -8.63 -6.84 18.59
N TYR A 2 -7.91 -5.72 18.48
CA TYR A 2 -6.85 -5.56 17.49
C TYR A 2 -5.55 -6.13 18.05
N ASN A 3 -4.64 -6.59 17.19
CA ASN A 3 -3.29 -6.95 17.63
C ASN A 3 -2.41 -5.69 17.74
N GLU A 4 -1.25 -5.82 18.38
CA GLU A 4 -0.34 -4.68 18.61
C GLU A 4 0.11 -4.00 17.32
N ILE A 5 0.28 -4.76 16.24
CA ILE A 5 0.70 -4.23 14.93
C ILE A 5 -0.40 -3.33 14.35
N VAL A 6 -1.66 -3.75 14.43
CA VAL A 6 -2.80 -2.96 13.96
C VAL A 6 -2.95 -1.71 14.79
N GLU A 7 -2.81 -1.79 16.11
CA GLU A 7 -2.88 -0.62 16.98
C GLU A 7 -1.78 0.39 16.63
N ASP A 8 -0.51 -0.05 16.54
CA ASP A 8 0.60 0.83 16.18
C ASP A 8 0.42 1.45 14.78
N CYS A 9 0.05 0.64 13.79
CA CYS A 9 -0.14 1.12 12.43
C CYS A 9 -1.37 2.04 12.27
N PHE A 10 -2.40 1.87 13.09
CA PHE A 10 -3.61 2.69 13.05
C PHE A 10 -3.46 4.00 13.83
N PHE A 11 -2.91 3.94 15.05
CA PHE A 11 -2.80 5.12 15.92
C PHE A 11 -1.54 5.96 15.64
N LEU A 12 -0.47 5.36 15.12
CA LEU A 12 0.81 6.02 14.85
C LEU A 12 1.32 5.79 13.40
N PRO A 13 0.51 6.03 12.37
CA PRO A 13 0.95 5.84 10.99
C PRO A 13 1.98 6.89 10.58
N GLN A 14 3.10 6.45 10.00
CA GLN A 14 4.20 7.32 9.59
C GLN A 14 4.17 7.68 8.09
N HIS A 15 3.36 6.96 7.31
CA HIS A 15 3.35 7.06 5.85
C HIS A 15 2.10 7.74 5.29
N VAL A 16 1.27 8.35 6.14
CA VAL A 16 0.13 9.16 5.68
C VAL A 16 0.64 10.38 4.92
N GLY A 17 0.16 10.56 3.68
CA GLY A 17 0.53 11.70 2.85
C GLY A 17 0.38 11.43 1.36
N ILE A 18 0.94 12.34 0.57
CA ILE A 18 0.99 12.26 -0.89
C ILE A 18 2.43 12.42 -1.38
N ILE A 19 2.69 11.98 -2.61
CA ILE A 19 3.91 12.27 -3.34
C ILE A 19 3.53 13.10 -4.56
N ASP A 20 4.30 14.15 -4.86
CA ASP A 20 4.11 14.94 -6.06
C ASP A 20 4.37 14.08 -7.31
N LEU A 21 3.35 13.95 -8.16
CA LEU A 21 3.41 13.14 -9.38
C LEU A 21 4.30 13.74 -10.47
N ALA A 22 4.64 15.04 -10.36
CA ALA A 22 5.65 15.65 -11.22
C ALA A 22 7.07 15.15 -10.90
N SER A 23 7.28 14.56 -9.70
CA SER A 23 8.56 13.96 -9.36
C SER A 23 8.84 12.72 -10.21
N PRO A 24 10.09 12.53 -10.68
CA PRO A 24 10.45 11.40 -11.53
C PRO A 24 10.21 10.07 -10.80
N LEU A 25 9.89 9.04 -11.58
CA LEU A 25 9.66 7.67 -11.09
C LEU A 25 8.66 7.60 -9.93
N THR A 26 7.61 8.42 -9.99
CA THR A 26 6.49 8.42 -9.05
C THR A 26 5.24 7.88 -9.72
N VAL A 27 4.51 7.00 -9.06
CA VAL A 27 3.19 6.51 -9.51
C VAL A 27 2.17 6.62 -8.38
N HIS A 28 0.91 6.61 -8.77
CA HIS A 28 -0.23 6.63 -7.87
C HIS A 28 -1.32 5.73 -8.41
N PHE A 29 -2.00 5.04 -7.50
CA PHE A 29 -3.21 4.30 -7.80
C PHE A 29 -4.30 4.67 -6.79
N ARG A 30 -5.54 4.82 -7.29
CA ARG A 30 -6.71 5.07 -6.47
C ARG A 30 -7.72 3.95 -6.65
N SER A 31 -8.20 3.40 -5.54
CA SER A 31 -9.37 2.55 -5.48
C SER A 31 -10.45 3.21 -4.62
N SER A 32 -11.67 3.28 -5.15
CA SER A 32 -12.84 3.77 -4.42
C SER A 32 -14.02 2.84 -4.69
N GLN A 33 -14.65 2.34 -3.63
CA GLN A 33 -15.94 1.66 -3.76
C GLN A 33 -17.08 2.64 -3.45
N ASN A 34 -18.11 2.65 -4.29
CA ASN A 34 -19.26 3.56 -4.19
C ASN A 34 -20.44 2.99 -3.36
N ASN A 35 -20.17 1.99 -2.51
CA ASN A 35 -21.13 1.37 -1.61
C ASN A 35 -21.26 2.14 -0.28
N LEU A 36 -22.26 1.77 0.54
CA LEU A 36 -22.68 2.44 1.79
C LEU A 36 -21.54 2.68 2.81
N SER A 37 -20.46 1.91 2.75
CA SER A 37 -19.19 2.18 3.44
C SER A 37 -18.12 2.53 2.41
N ALA A 38 -18.03 3.81 2.04
CA ALA A 38 -17.12 4.29 1.00
C ALA A 38 -15.65 4.16 1.42
N THR A 39 -15.08 2.96 1.26
CA THR A 39 -13.64 2.74 1.41
C THR A 39 -12.94 3.40 0.22
N ARG A 40 -12.02 4.30 0.52
CA ARG A 40 -11.19 4.98 -0.46
C ARG A 40 -9.73 4.77 -0.09
N ILE A 41 -8.93 4.38 -1.06
CA ILE A 41 -7.49 4.18 -0.91
C ILE A 41 -6.79 4.93 -2.05
N ASP A 42 -5.85 5.78 -1.69
CA ASP A 42 -4.89 6.42 -2.56
C ASP A 42 -3.49 5.95 -2.12
N LEU A 43 -2.76 5.23 -2.98
CA LEU A 43 -1.42 4.72 -2.69
C LEU A 43 -0.41 5.30 -3.68
N TYR A 44 0.69 5.82 -3.16
CA TYR A 44 1.76 6.50 -3.90
C TYR A 44 3.08 5.76 -3.67
N LEU A 45 3.81 5.52 -4.74
CA LEU A 45 5.17 4.97 -4.71
C LEU A 45 6.12 5.86 -5.50
N GLN A 46 7.32 6.04 -4.97
CA GLN A 46 8.44 6.64 -5.69
C GLN A 46 9.65 5.73 -5.63
N CYS A 47 10.23 5.42 -6.78
CA CYS A 47 11.42 4.59 -6.89
C CYS A 47 12.65 5.41 -7.28
N THR A 48 13.82 4.90 -6.92
CA THR A 48 15.08 5.32 -7.52
C THR A 48 15.25 4.66 -8.90
N LYS A 49 16.23 5.13 -9.68
CA LYS A 49 16.59 4.52 -10.98
C LYS A 49 17.05 3.05 -10.86
N ARG A 50 17.42 2.60 -9.66
CA ARG A 50 17.84 1.22 -9.36
C ARG A 50 16.68 0.34 -8.87
N SER A 51 15.43 0.73 -9.12
CA SER A 51 14.25 0.00 -8.67
C SER A 51 14.06 -0.10 -7.15
N LEU A 52 14.78 0.71 -6.36
CA LEU A 52 14.61 0.80 -4.91
C LEU A 52 13.43 1.73 -4.58
N ILE A 53 12.48 1.29 -3.76
CA ILE A 53 11.36 2.10 -3.30
C ILE A 53 11.89 3.15 -2.31
N SER A 54 12.01 4.39 -2.77
CA SER A 54 12.52 5.50 -1.96
C SER A 54 11.46 6.10 -1.02
N LYS A 55 10.20 6.13 -1.46
CA LYS A 55 9.07 6.60 -0.67
C LYS A 55 7.82 5.78 -0.97
N ALA A 56 7.10 5.44 0.07
CA ALA A 56 5.73 4.94 0.00
C ALA A 56 4.84 5.85 0.86
N ARG A 57 3.72 6.31 0.31
CA ARG A 57 2.75 7.16 1.01
C ARG A 57 1.33 6.76 0.68
N PHE A 58 0.41 6.96 1.61
CA PHE A 58 -0.99 6.66 1.36
C PHE A 58 -1.93 7.72 1.93
N ARG A 59 -3.16 7.75 1.40
CA ARG A 59 -4.33 8.33 2.05
C ARG A 59 -5.45 7.31 1.99
N ALA A 60 -6.17 7.15 3.09
CA ALA A 60 -7.29 6.23 3.12
C ALA A 60 -8.46 6.74 3.95
N ILE A 61 -9.65 6.31 3.57
CA ILE A 61 -10.88 6.36 4.36
C ILE A 61 -11.37 4.91 4.40
N GLY A 62 -11.61 4.38 5.58
CA GLY A 62 -12.00 2.99 5.74
C GLY A 62 -11.94 2.56 7.21
N ASN A 63 -12.17 1.27 7.45
CA ASN A 63 -12.02 0.71 8.79
C ASN A 63 -10.53 0.66 9.22
N PRO A 64 -10.25 0.41 10.52
CA PRO A 64 -8.88 0.40 11.02
C PRO A 64 -7.93 -0.59 10.31
N TYR A 65 -8.43 -1.73 9.83
CA TYR A 65 -7.63 -2.69 9.08
C TYR A 65 -7.14 -2.14 7.72
N VAL A 66 -7.91 -1.26 7.07
CA VAL A 66 -7.47 -0.60 5.83
C VAL A 66 -6.24 0.27 6.11
N ILE A 67 -6.32 1.13 7.12
CA ILE A 67 -5.24 2.06 7.47
C ILE A 67 -4.01 1.27 7.97
N ALA A 68 -4.23 0.30 8.86
CA ALA A 68 -3.15 -0.51 9.39
C ALA A 68 -2.43 -1.31 8.30
N ALA A 69 -3.16 -1.91 7.36
CA ALA A 69 -2.56 -2.66 6.27
C ALA A 69 -1.76 -1.78 5.31
N LEU A 70 -2.24 -0.58 4.99
CA LEU A 70 -1.51 0.36 4.14
C LEU A 70 -0.23 0.89 4.80
N GLU A 71 -0.30 1.24 6.09
CA GLU A 71 0.89 1.63 6.85
C GLU A 71 1.89 0.48 6.94
N TRP A 72 1.43 -0.73 7.25
CA TRP A 72 2.29 -1.91 7.31
C TRP A 72 2.97 -2.18 5.96
N LEU A 73 2.22 -2.13 4.85
CA LEU A 73 2.78 -2.24 3.51
C LEU A 73 3.84 -1.18 3.25
N CYS A 74 3.57 0.09 3.55
CA CYS A 74 4.55 1.17 3.36
C CYS A 74 5.85 0.90 4.13
N ARG A 75 5.75 0.42 5.38
CA ARG A 75 6.90 0.03 6.20
C ARG A 75 7.68 -1.16 5.61
N GLN A 76 6.99 -2.15 5.05
CA GLN A 76 7.65 -3.29 4.40
C GLN A 76 8.26 -2.93 3.05
N SER A 77 7.70 -1.95 2.33
CA SER A 77 8.13 -1.56 0.99
C SER A 77 9.31 -0.60 0.99
N GLN A 78 9.30 0.41 1.86
CA GLN A 78 10.26 1.50 1.79
C GLN A 78 11.68 1.00 2.07
N GLY A 79 12.63 1.39 1.21
CA GLY A 79 14.02 0.93 1.27
C GLY A 79 14.26 -0.47 0.72
N ARG A 80 13.27 -1.12 0.11
CA ARG A 80 13.42 -2.42 -0.56
C ARG A 80 13.32 -2.31 -2.07
N GLU A 81 13.83 -3.32 -2.77
CA GLU A 81 13.70 -3.44 -4.21
C GLU A 81 12.26 -3.80 -4.59
N LEU A 82 11.77 -3.21 -5.68
CA LEU A 82 10.39 -3.39 -6.15
C LEU A 82 9.99 -4.87 -6.28
N ASP A 83 10.83 -5.69 -6.93
CA ASP A 83 10.52 -7.12 -7.16
C ASP A 83 10.47 -7.92 -5.85
N SER A 84 11.25 -7.55 -4.83
CA SER A 84 11.28 -8.26 -3.54
C SER A 84 9.96 -8.18 -2.77
N VAL A 85 9.20 -7.09 -2.97
CA VAL A 85 7.97 -6.80 -2.22
C VAL A 85 6.70 -7.16 -2.99
N MET A 86 6.82 -7.63 -4.24
CA MET A 86 5.69 -8.15 -5.03
C MET A 86 5.13 -9.47 -4.48
N SER A 87 5.89 -10.15 -3.62
CA SER A 87 5.50 -11.43 -3.01
C SER A 87 4.50 -11.30 -1.86
N ILE A 88 4.24 -10.07 -1.38
CA ILE A 88 3.27 -9.81 -0.31
C ILE A 88 1.85 -10.04 -0.84
N THR A 89 1.08 -10.88 -0.15
CA THR A 89 -0.30 -11.22 -0.54
C THR A 89 -1.31 -10.87 0.56
N TYR A 90 -2.61 -10.94 0.27
CA TYR A 90 -3.65 -10.77 1.29
C TYR A 90 -3.51 -11.77 2.45
N GLN A 91 -2.95 -12.96 2.21
CA GLN A 91 -2.70 -13.96 3.24
C GLN A 91 -1.64 -13.49 4.22
N THR A 92 -0.61 -12.78 3.74
CA THR A 92 0.36 -12.11 4.59
C THR A 92 -0.33 -11.07 5.47
N LEU A 93 -1.20 -10.24 4.89
CA LEU A 93 -1.94 -9.21 5.65
C LEU A 93 -2.84 -9.82 6.72
N ILE A 94 -3.60 -10.89 6.39
CA ILE A 94 -4.44 -11.60 7.34
C ILE A 94 -3.62 -12.14 8.50
N LYS A 95 -2.48 -12.77 8.21
CA LYS A 95 -1.61 -13.37 9.20
C LYS A 95 -0.98 -12.32 10.12
N GLU A 96 -0.38 -11.29 9.56
CA GLU A 96 0.40 -10.30 10.32
C GLU A 96 -0.50 -9.33 11.10
N LEU A 97 -1.69 -9.02 10.59
CA LEU A 97 -2.62 -8.08 11.21
C LEU A 97 -3.75 -8.78 11.98
N GLU A 98 -3.73 -10.12 12.03
CA GLU A 98 -4.77 -10.96 12.64
C GLU A 98 -6.19 -10.54 12.21
N ILE A 99 -6.35 -10.26 10.92
CA ILE A 99 -7.62 -9.77 10.37
C ILE A 99 -8.67 -10.87 10.62
N PRO A 100 -9.85 -10.55 11.17
CA PRO A 100 -10.88 -11.53 11.38
C PRO A 100 -11.55 -11.89 10.04
N THR A 101 -12.07 -13.12 9.94
CA THR A 101 -12.65 -13.68 8.71
C THR A 101 -13.69 -12.79 8.03
N HIS A 102 -14.55 -12.13 8.82
CA HIS A 102 -15.58 -11.21 8.30
C HIS A 102 -15.01 -9.92 7.67
N GLN A 103 -13.72 -9.63 7.86
CA GLN A 103 -13.01 -8.48 7.28
C GLN A 103 -12.02 -8.88 6.19
N TYR A 104 -11.93 -10.16 5.79
CA TYR A 104 -11.03 -10.59 4.70
C TYR A 104 -11.18 -9.82 3.37
N PRO A 105 -12.37 -9.36 2.97
CA PRO A 105 -12.50 -8.49 1.80
C PRO A 105 -11.63 -7.23 1.86
N VAL A 106 -11.30 -6.73 3.06
CA VAL A 106 -10.38 -5.61 3.27
C VAL A 106 -8.97 -5.97 2.82
N ALA A 107 -8.48 -7.15 3.22
CA ALA A 107 -7.14 -7.61 2.88
C ALA A 107 -6.98 -7.79 1.37
N LEU A 108 -8.00 -8.35 0.71
CA LEU A 108 -8.05 -8.49 -0.75
C LEU A 108 -8.00 -7.12 -1.44
N GLN A 109 -8.86 -6.17 -1.02
CA GLN A 109 -8.87 -4.83 -1.61
C GLN A 109 -7.53 -4.11 -1.46
N VAL A 110 -6.89 -4.22 -0.29
CA VAL A 110 -5.58 -3.59 -0.05
C VAL A 110 -4.49 -4.25 -0.89
N GLU A 111 -4.49 -5.58 -1.02
CA GLU A 111 -3.56 -6.28 -1.91
C GLU A 111 -3.74 -5.87 -3.38
N ASP A 112 -4.99 -5.78 -3.87
CA ASP A 112 -5.28 -5.37 -5.24
C ASP A 112 -4.68 -3.99 -5.51
N VAL A 113 -4.93 -3.01 -4.63
CA VAL A 113 -4.34 -1.67 -4.73
C VAL A 113 -2.82 -1.72 -4.74
N TYR A 114 -2.24 -2.56 -3.88
CA TYR A 114 -0.79 -2.69 -3.76
C TYR A 114 -0.17 -3.30 -5.03
N LYS A 115 -0.77 -4.35 -5.59
CA LYS A 115 -0.32 -4.97 -6.84
C LYS A 115 -0.45 -4.03 -8.03
N GLU A 116 -1.54 -3.27 -8.11
CA GLU A 116 -1.74 -2.29 -9.18
C GLU A 116 -0.68 -1.19 -9.14
N VAL A 117 -0.40 -0.61 -7.97
CA VAL A 117 0.63 0.44 -7.86
C VAL A 117 2.04 -0.07 -8.18
N LEU A 118 2.35 -1.31 -7.76
CA LEU A 118 3.64 -1.95 -8.07
C LEU A 118 3.77 -2.24 -9.56
N THR A 119 2.70 -2.70 -10.21
CA THR A 119 2.66 -2.95 -11.67
C THR A 119 2.85 -1.66 -12.45
N LEU A 120 2.17 -0.57 -12.05
CA LEU A 120 2.37 0.75 -12.64
C LEU A 120 3.81 1.23 -12.49
N MET A 121 4.43 1.03 -11.33
CA MET A 121 5.82 1.40 -11.09
C MET A 121 6.78 0.58 -11.96
N LYS A 122 6.55 -0.73 -12.07
CA LYS A 122 7.38 -1.62 -12.88
C LYS A 122 7.39 -1.18 -14.34
N LYS A 123 6.21 -0.93 -14.92
CA LYS A 123 6.08 -0.39 -16.27
C LYS A 123 6.81 0.95 -16.43
N LYS A 124 6.63 1.87 -15.48
CA LYS A 124 7.31 3.18 -15.51
C LYS A 124 8.83 3.07 -15.46
N LEU A 125 9.38 2.07 -14.76
CA LEU A 125 10.82 1.81 -14.70
C LEU A 125 11.34 1.17 -16.00
N GLU A 126 10.56 0.32 -16.65
CA GLU A 126 10.88 -0.26 -17.96
C GLU A 126 10.92 0.83 -19.05
N ASP A 127 9.92 1.72 -19.05
CA ASP A 127 9.85 2.86 -19.97
C ASP A 127 11.01 3.86 -19.76
N TYR A 128 11.50 3.99 -18.52
CA TYR A 128 12.63 4.90 -18.19
C TYR A 128 14.00 4.36 -18.62
N LYS A 129 14.13 3.03 -18.76
CA LYS A 129 15.38 2.36 -19.16
C LYS A 129 15.51 2.18 -20.67
N SER A 130 14.41 2.34 -21.39
CA SER A 130 14.32 2.26 -22.86
C SER A 130 14.76 3.58 -23.51
#